data_AF-A0A1Y1X6Z5-F1
#
_entry.id   AF-A0A1Y1X6Z5-F1
#
_cell.length_a   1.000
_cell.length_b   1.000
_cell.length_c   1.000
_cell.angle_alpha   90.00
_cell.angle_beta   90.00
_cell.angle_gamma   90.00
#
_symmetry.space_group_name_H-M   'P 1'
#
loop_
_entity.id
_entity.type
_entity.pdbx_description
1 polymer ?
#
loop_
_entity_poly.entity_id
_entity_poly.type
_entity_poly.pdbx_seq_one_letter_code
_entity_poly.pdbx_strand_id
1 'polypeptide(L)'
;MTEKSKNFLYKFIGGVTVASIIAISLWWLSSIDDEDDVNDFIQTSNNETEIDFNDKHSKIKIVISGKNIILNSSNPKEIDDNQISTLFSLSDNFDIYIVIQVKDENEQKEIFDAINQHEIFKTGVLNINKVLFCSTAPGKGHIARHIEPYIFVDDDIETIDNFSKFIPRAICVTDSNPISLKNKSNVEIVNSLEKSSIMKVKIN
;
A
#
# COMPACT_ATOMS: atom_id res chain seq x y z
N MET A 1 -14.92 44.45 -74.59
CA MET A 1 -14.91 45.25 -73.35
C MET A 1 -14.47 44.32 -72.23
N THR A 2 -13.18 43.97 -72.15
CA THR A 2 -12.05 44.65 -71.46
C THR A 2 -12.01 44.44 -69.94
N GLU A 3 -11.27 43.39 -69.58
CA GLU A 3 -10.39 43.19 -68.43
C GLU A 3 -9.74 44.45 -67.79
N LYS A 4 -9.54 44.35 -66.45
CA LYS A 4 -8.42 44.78 -65.57
C LYS A 4 -9.01 45.00 -64.16
N SER A 5 -8.40 44.68 -63.02
CA SER A 5 -6.99 44.62 -62.58
C SER A 5 -6.86 43.78 -61.28
N LYS A 6 -5.88 42.87 -61.15
CA LYS A 6 -4.59 42.96 -60.40
C LYS A 6 -4.62 42.97 -58.84
N ASN A 7 -3.95 41.94 -58.29
CA ASN A 7 -3.02 41.87 -57.13
C ASN A 7 -3.64 42.09 -55.71
N PHE A 8 -3.22 41.46 -54.60
CA PHE A 8 -1.91 40.95 -54.17
C PHE A 8 -2.03 40.12 -52.86
N LEU A 9 -1.10 39.18 -52.66
CA LEU A 9 -0.59 38.59 -51.40
C LEU A 9 -1.25 37.40 -50.66
N TYR A 10 -0.44 36.33 -50.64
CA TYR A 10 -0.35 35.11 -49.85
C TYR A 10 -0.60 35.21 -48.33
N LYS A 11 -1.12 34.14 -47.71
CA LYS A 11 -0.36 33.22 -46.81
C LYS A 11 -1.27 32.21 -46.07
N PHE A 12 -0.88 30.94 -46.16
CA PHE A 12 -0.91 29.87 -45.15
C PHE A 12 -1.93 29.96 -43.99
N ILE A 13 -2.88 29.01 -43.96
CA ILE A 13 -3.27 28.16 -42.82
C ILE A 13 -3.87 26.90 -43.51
N GLY A 14 -3.21 25.74 -43.51
CA GLY A 14 -2.96 24.96 -42.32
C GLY A 14 -4.20 24.12 -42.00
N GLY A 15 -4.57 23.19 -42.88
CA GLY A 15 -5.61 22.20 -42.60
C GLY A 15 -5.08 21.19 -41.60
N VAL A 16 -5.49 21.31 -40.32
CA VAL A 16 -5.28 20.28 -39.31
C VAL A 16 -6.49 19.36 -39.33
N THR A 17 -6.34 18.20 -39.95
CA THR A 17 -7.27 17.09 -39.79
C THR A 17 -7.16 16.54 -38.37
N VAL A 18 -8.34 16.35 -37.78
CA VAL A 18 -8.61 15.90 -36.42
C VAL A 18 -7.96 14.54 -36.12
N ALA A 19 -7.02 14.53 -35.18
CA ALA A 19 -6.72 13.36 -34.36
C ALA A 19 -6.83 13.79 -32.90
N SER A 20 -8.00 13.52 -32.31
CA SER A 20 -8.32 13.89 -30.95
C SER A 20 -7.54 13.03 -29.95
N ILE A 21 -6.73 13.71 -29.13
CA ILE A 21 -6.65 13.60 -27.67
C ILE A 21 -6.30 12.21 -27.11
N ILE A 22 -4.99 11.91 -27.07
CA ILE A 22 -4.35 11.27 -25.91
C ILE A 22 -3.14 12.14 -25.56
N ALA A 23 -3.35 13.25 -24.85
CA ALA A 23 -2.26 14.12 -24.43
C ALA A 23 -2.65 14.99 -23.23
N ILE A 24 -2.83 14.36 -22.07
CA ILE A 24 -2.63 14.94 -20.74
C ILE A 24 -2.23 13.71 -19.89
N SER A 25 -1.01 13.48 -19.43
CA SER A 25 0.08 14.38 -19.10
C SER A 25 1.36 13.56 -18.92
N LEU A 26 2.19 13.48 -19.96
CA LEU A 26 3.64 13.34 -19.81
C LEU A 26 4.21 14.73 -19.49
N TRP A 27 3.86 15.23 -18.30
CA TRP A 27 4.41 16.46 -17.75
C TRP A 27 5.14 16.13 -16.46
N TRP A 28 6.13 15.24 -16.57
CA TRP A 28 7.17 15.02 -15.57
C TRP A 28 8.48 14.52 -16.18
N LEU A 29 8.64 14.64 -17.51
CA LEU A 29 9.86 14.30 -18.23
C LEU A 29 10.35 15.51 -19.03
N SER A 30 10.65 16.60 -18.33
CA SER A 30 11.50 17.66 -18.83
C SER A 30 12.12 18.42 -17.65
N SER A 31 13.04 17.72 -16.99
CA SER A 31 14.07 18.29 -16.13
C SER A 31 15.23 17.29 -16.11
N ILE A 32 15.94 17.19 -17.23
CA ILE A 32 17.36 16.81 -17.31
C ILE A 32 17.75 17.08 -18.77
N ASP A 33 18.38 18.24 -18.97
CA ASP A 33 19.40 18.40 -19.99
C ASP A 33 20.59 17.56 -19.52
N ASP A 34 20.96 16.53 -20.27
CA ASP A 34 22.26 16.43 -20.94
C ASP A 34 22.36 15.06 -21.64
N GLU A 35 23.00 15.11 -22.80
CA GLU A 35 23.06 14.14 -23.89
C GLU A 35 23.73 12.81 -23.51
N ASP A 36 23.26 11.69 -24.06
CA ASP A 36 23.96 10.93 -25.12
C ASP A 36 23.41 9.49 -25.31
N ASP A 37 23.22 9.18 -26.59
CA ASP A 37 23.10 7.87 -27.27
C ASP A 37 21.87 6.96 -27.06
N VAL A 38 21.02 7.00 -28.09
CA VAL A 38 20.01 6.01 -28.47
C VAL A 38 20.62 5.00 -29.44
N ASN A 39 20.46 3.70 -29.15
CA ASN A 39 20.37 2.50 -30.02
C ASN A 39 20.97 1.32 -29.22
N ASP A 40 20.45 0.10 -29.19
CA ASP A 40 19.69 -0.68 -30.17
C ASP A 40 18.91 -1.77 -29.37
N PHE A 41 17.62 -1.95 -29.60
CA PHE A 41 17.03 -2.98 -30.48
C PHE A 41 16.58 -4.24 -29.74
N ILE A 42 15.32 -4.58 -30.00
CA ILE A 42 14.51 -5.65 -29.42
C ILE A 42 15.08 -7.03 -29.74
N GLN A 43 15.18 -7.89 -28.72
CA GLN A 43 14.90 -9.34 -28.68
C GLN A 43 15.48 -9.88 -27.35
N THR A 44 14.84 -10.71 -26.52
CA THR A 44 13.98 -11.86 -26.79
C THR A 44 13.29 -12.24 -25.48
N SER A 45 12.07 -12.78 -25.57
CA SER A 45 11.40 -13.51 -24.50
C SER A 45 12.27 -14.62 -23.92
N ASN A 46 12.57 -14.58 -22.62
CA ASN A 46 12.85 -15.76 -21.80
C ASN A 46 12.54 -15.45 -20.33
N ASN A 47 11.96 -16.45 -19.68
CA ASN A 47 11.55 -16.45 -18.28
C ASN A 47 12.74 -16.20 -17.35
N GLU A 48 12.62 -15.17 -16.52
CA GLU A 48 13.00 -15.07 -15.12
C GLU A 48 12.79 -13.60 -14.76
N THR A 49 11.81 -13.28 -13.90
CA THR A 49 11.68 -11.93 -13.36
C THR A 49 12.79 -11.72 -12.33
N GLU A 50 14.01 -11.52 -12.81
CA GLU A 50 15.10 -10.94 -12.05
C GLU A 50 14.81 -9.44 -12.01
N ILE A 51 14.21 -8.99 -10.89
CA ILE A 51 14.00 -7.58 -10.64
C ILE A 51 15.36 -7.03 -10.20
N ASP A 52 15.99 -6.25 -11.07
CA ASP A 52 17.24 -5.55 -10.79
C ASP A 52 16.96 -4.42 -9.78
N PHE A 53 17.33 -4.66 -8.52
CA PHE A 53 17.12 -3.74 -7.41
C PHE A 53 18.34 -2.84 -7.25
N ASN A 54 18.39 -1.74 -7.99
CA ASN A 54 19.34 -0.66 -7.69
C ASN A 54 18.65 0.69 -7.55
N ASP A 55 17.67 0.72 -6.65
CA ASP A 55 17.21 1.92 -5.96
C ASP A 55 16.91 1.54 -4.52
N LYS A 56 16.99 2.50 -3.59
CA LYS A 56 16.72 2.29 -2.16
C LYS A 56 15.22 2.00 -1.95
N HIS A 57 14.76 0.81 -2.30
CA HIS A 57 13.34 0.46 -2.27
C HIS A 57 12.81 0.59 -0.84
N SER A 58 11.84 1.49 -0.65
CA SER A 58 11.08 1.56 0.59
C SER A 58 10.44 0.21 0.87
N LYS A 59 10.56 -0.29 2.11
CA LYS A 59 9.94 -1.54 2.55
C LYS A 59 8.47 -1.61 2.14
N ILE A 60 7.98 -2.81 1.89
CA ILE A 60 6.58 -3.03 1.50
C ILE A 60 5.67 -2.59 2.65
N LYS A 61 4.69 -1.72 2.36
CA LYS A 61 3.74 -1.25 3.37
C LYS A 61 2.76 -2.36 3.76
N ILE A 62 2.61 -2.59 5.06
CA ILE A 62 1.60 -3.46 5.65
C ILE A 62 0.77 -2.68 6.66
N VAL A 63 -0.55 -2.90 6.65
CA VAL A 63 -1.46 -2.39 7.68
C VAL A 63 -1.99 -3.58 8.47
N ILE A 64 -1.86 -3.51 9.79
CA ILE A 64 -2.31 -4.55 10.71
C ILE A 64 -3.33 -3.95 11.67
N SER A 65 -4.50 -4.56 11.77
CA SER A 65 -5.48 -4.18 12.78
C SER A 65 -4.98 -4.57 14.17
N GLY A 66 -5.03 -3.66 15.14
CA GLY A 66 -4.42 -3.92 16.45
C GLY A 66 -5.28 -4.76 17.39
N LYS A 67 -6.61 -4.56 17.40
CA LYS A 67 -7.52 -5.36 18.24
C LYS A 67 -7.48 -6.82 17.83
N ASN A 68 -7.50 -7.72 18.80
CA ASN A 68 -7.49 -9.18 18.66
C ASN A 68 -6.29 -9.80 17.91
N ILE A 69 -5.38 -9.00 17.36
CA ILE A 69 -4.18 -9.47 16.66
C ILE A 69 -2.91 -9.04 17.39
N ILE A 70 -2.79 -7.77 17.76
CA ILE A 70 -1.59 -7.19 18.40
C ILE A 70 -1.79 -6.96 19.89
N LEU A 71 -2.98 -6.50 20.28
CA LEU A 71 -3.31 -6.19 21.67
C LEU A 71 -3.63 -7.46 22.45
N ASN A 72 -3.28 -7.46 23.74
CA ASN A 72 -3.51 -8.58 24.64
C ASN A 72 -5.02 -8.84 24.83
N SER A 73 -5.46 -10.08 24.64
CA SER A 73 -6.88 -10.45 24.74
C SER A 73 -7.46 -10.27 26.16
N SER A 74 -6.63 -10.41 27.20
CA SER A 74 -7.03 -10.24 28.60
C SER A 74 -6.97 -8.78 29.05
N ASN A 75 -5.99 -8.02 28.55
CA ASN A 75 -5.86 -6.59 28.79
C ASN A 75 -5.71 -5.84 27.45
N PRO A 76 -6.81 -5.49 26.78
CA PRO A 76 -6.78 -4.89 25.44
C PRO A 76 -6.27 -3.43 25.41
N LYS A 77 -5.61 -2.99 26.49
CA LYS A 77 -4.91 -1.71 26.59
C LYS A 77 -3.40 -1.87 26.37
N GLU A 78 -2.88 -3.09 26.41
CA GLU A 78 -1.46 -3.41 26.29
C GLU A 78 -1.19 -4.27 25.06
N ILE A 79 0.05 -4.26 24.57
CA ILE A 79 0.49 -5.17 23.51
C ILE A 79 0.67 -6.57 24.11
N ASP A 80 0.33 -7.61 23.34
CA ASP A 80 0.71 -8.97 23.67
C ASP A 80 2.21 -9.18 23.43
N ASP A 81 2.95 -9.55 24.48
CA ASP A 81 4.39 -9.83 24.40
C ASP A 81 4.73 -10.87 23.33
N ASN A 82 3.83 -11.82 23.04
CA ASN A 82 4.04 -12.80 21.98
C ASN A 82 4.08 -12.12 20.60
N GLN A 83 3.29 -11.06 20.40
CA GLN A 83 3.20 -10.32 19.15
C GLN A 83 4.37 -9.37 18.94
N ILE A 84 5.08 -8.97 20.00
CA ILE A 84 6.30 -8.16 19.90
C ILE A 84 7.36 -8.86 19.03
N SER A 85 7.57 -10.15 19.23
CA SER A 85 8.54 -10.94 18.45
C SER A 85 8.15 -11.05 16.97
N THR A 86 6.85 -11.23 16.71
CA THR A 86 6.27 -11.27 15.36
C THR A 86 6.45 -9.93 14.65
N LEU A 87 6.10 -8.83 15.31
CA LEU A 87 6.25 -7.48 14.79
C LEU A 87 7.71 -7.12 14.52
N PHE A 88 8.63 -7.49 15.42
CA PHE A 88 10.06 -7.30 15.23
C PHE A 88 10.55 -8.02 13.97
N SER A 89 10.17 -9.30 13.80
CA SER A 89 10.55 -10.10 12.63
C SER A 89 9.97 -9.54 11.32
N LEU A 90 8.74 -9.02 11.34
CA LEU A 90 8.13 -8.38 10.17
C LEU A 90 8.82 -7.05 9.83
N SER A 91 9.33 -6.33 10.83
CA SER A 91 9.91 -5.01 10.65
C SER A 91 11.12 -5.02 9.71
N ASP A 92 11.81 -6.14 9.53
CA ASP A 92 12.94 -6.28 8.60
C ASP A 92 12.52 -6.02 7.15
N ASN A 93 11.37 -6.55 6.76
CA ASN A 93 10.91 -6.57 5.36
C ASN A 93 9.76 -5.59 5.07
N PHE A 94 9.04 -5.18 6.12
CA PHE A 94 7.81 -4.41 5.97
C PHE A 94 7.88 -3.04 6.65
N ASP A 95 7.22 -2.07 6.02
CA ASP A 95 6.88 -0.81 6.65
C ASP A 95 5.52 -0.95 7.34
N ILE A 96 5.53 -1.10 8.66
CA ILE A 96 4.37 -1.52 9.44
C ILE A 96 3.55 -0.31 9.93
N TYR A 97 2.26 -0.36 9.65
CA TYR A 97 1.22 0.51 10.20
C TYR A 97 0.27 -0.32 11.06
N ILE A 98 -0.04 0.16 12.25
CA ILE A 98 -0.99 -0.49 13.16
C ILE A 98 -2.22 0.41 13.26
N VAL A 99 -3.41 -0.14 13.03
CA VAL A 99 -4.66 0.61 13.12
C VAL A 99 -5.56 0.02 14.20
N ILE A 100 -5.90 0.82 15.21
CA ILE A 100 -6.62 0.37 16.40
C ILE A 100 -7.97 1.07 16.46
N GLN A 101 -9.05 0.29 16.44
CA GLN A 101 -10.37 0.84 16.72
C GLN A 101 -10.53 1.10 18.21
N VAL A 102 -10.94 2.29 18.63
CA VAL A 102 -11.14 2.70 20.02
C VAL A 102 -12.52 3.30 20.22
N LYS A 103 -13.05 3.26 21.44
CA LYS A 103 -14.37 3.79 21.80
C LYS A 103 -14.32 5.30 22.03
N ASP A 104 -13.24 5.78 22.65
CA ASP A 104 -13.05 7.18 23.02
C ASP A 104 -11.57 7.56 23.14
N GLU A 105 -11.32 8.84 23.37
CA GLU A 105 -9.98 9.43 23.50
C GLU A 105 -9.22 8.93 24.74
N ASN A 106 -9.93 8.49 25.79
CA ASN A 106 -9.28 7.96 26.99
C ASN A 106 -8.70 6.56 26.69
N GLU A 107 -9.47 5.68 26.05
CA GLU A 107 -8.99 4.36 25.59
C GLU A 107 -7.80 4.54 24.63
N GLN A 108 -7.90 5.50 23.68
CA GLN A 108 -6.81 5.83 22.78
C GLN A 108 -5.53 6.21 23.54
N LYS A 109 -5.64 7.13 24.51
CA LYS A 109 -4.49 7.61 25.27
C LYS A 109 -3.85 6.49 26.08
N GLU A 110 -4.65 5.67 26.77
CA GLU A 110 -4.16 4.55 27.56
C GLU A 110 -3.40 3.54 26.69
N ILE A 111 -3.97 3.16 25.54
CA ILE A 111 -3.31 2.25 24.59
C ILE A 111 -2.02 2.87 24.05
N PHE A 112 -2.07 4.14 23.64
CA PHE A 112 -0.89 4.81 23.10
C PHE A 112 0.24 4.88 24.13
N ASP A 113 -0.06 5.27 25.36
CA ASP A 113 0.91 5.37 26.45
C ASP A 113 1.54 4.00 26.75
N ALA A 114 0.75 2.92 26.74
CA ALA A 114 1.25 1.55 26.92
C ALA A 114 2.17 1.10 25.76
N ILE A 115 1.72 1.28 24.51
CA ILE A 115 2.49 0.92 23.31
C ILE A 115 3.83 1.67 23.29
N ASN A 116 3.83 2.99 23.56
CA ASN A 116 5.01 3.84 23.51
C ASN A 116 6.03 3.49 24.61
N GLN A 117 5.64 2.75 25.64
CA GLN A 117 6.55 2.28 26.68
C GLN A 117 7.38 1.05 26.25
N HIS A 118 6.92 0.28 25.26
CA HIS A 118 7.63 -0.91 24.77
C HIS A 118 8.91 -0.55 24.00
N GLU A 119 9.94 -1.39 24.18
CA GLU A 119 11.29 -1.15 23.66
C GLU A 119 11.34 -1.08 22.13
N ILE A 120 10.53 -1.87 21.42
CA ILE A 120 10.49 -1.86 19.95
C ILE A 120 10.06 -0.50 19.37
N PHE A 121 9.29 0.30 20.11
CA PHE A 121 8.90 1.65 19.72
C PHE A 121 9.93 2.68 20.18
N LYS A 122 10.47 2.53 21.39
CA LYS A 122 11.50 3.44 21.94
C LYS A 122 12.82 3.41 21.15
N THR A 123 13.21 2.23 20.69
CA THR A 123 14.41 2.03 19.87
C THR A 123 14.22 2.48 18.42
N GLY A 124 12.97 2.75 18.01
CA GLY A 124 12.64 3.16 16.65
C GLY A 124 12.55 2.02 15.64
N VAL A 125 12.61 0.75 16.08
CA VAL A 125 12.37 -0.42 15.21
C VAL A 125 10.98 -0.32 14.59
N LEU A 126 9.98 0.02 15.41
CA LEU A 126 8.68 0.48 14.95
C LEU A 126 8.48 1.95 15.23
N ASN A 127 7.88 2.66 14.27
CA ASN A 127 7.60 4.08 14.42
C ASN A 127 6.23 4.27 15.08
N ILE A 128 6.24 4.86 16.28
CA ILE A 128 5.01 5.16 17.05
C ILE A 128 4.02 6.03 16.26
N ASN A 129 4.49 6.88 15.34
CA ASN A 129 3.63 7.71 14.48
C ASN A 129 2.87 6.91 13.41
N LYS A 130 3.16 5.61 13.27
CA LYS A 130 2.43 4.68 12.39
C LYS A 130 1.42 3.83 13.16
N VAL A 131 1.22 4.12 14.45
CA VAL A 131 0.10 3.60 15.25
C VAL A 131 -1.03 4.61 15.16
N LEU A 132 -2.07 4.23 14.44
CA LEU A 132 -3.21 5.08 14.10
C LEU A 132 -4.48 4.56 14.78
N PHE A 133 -5.41 5.47 15.04
CA PHE A 133 -6.65 5.15 15.75
C PHE A 133 -7.87 5.56 14.94
N CYS A 134 -8.96 4.81 15.10
CA CYS A 134 -10.27 5.15 14.53
C CYS A 134 -11.40 4.76 15.48
N SER A 135 -12.58 5.35 15.31
CA SER A 135 -13.74 5.04 16.18
C SER A 135 -14.61 3.89 15.66
N THR A 136 -14.52 3.55 14.36
CA THR A 136 -15.41 2.59 13.70
C THR A 136 -14.62 1.47 13.01
N ALA A 137 -15.23 0.30 12.86
CA ALA A 137 -14.63 -0.83 12.15
C ALA A 137 -14.35 -0.51 10.67
N PRO A 138 -15.26 0.12 9.91
CA PRO A 138 -14.96 0.59 8.54
C PRO A 138 -13.84 1.65 8.49
N GLY A 139 -13.65 2.40 9.58
CA GLY A 139 -12.57 3.37 9.72
C GLY A 139 -11.18 2.77 9.48
N LYS A 140 -10.97 1.50 9.85
CA LYS A 140 -9.71 0.78 9.61
C LYS A 140 -9.39 0.70 8.11
N GLY A 141 -10.39 0.30 7.32
CA GLY A 141 -10.28 0.22 5.86
C GLY A 141 -10.16 1.61 5.20
N HIS A 142 -10.75 2.66 5.76
CA HIS A 142 -10.57 4.03 5.24
C HIS A 142 -9.14 4.54 5.45
N ILE A 143 -8.57 4.32 6.64
CA ILE A 143 -7.16 4.66 6.91
C ILE A 143 -6.24 3.85 5.99
N ALA A 144 -6.48 2.54 5.87
CA ALA A 144 -5.71 1.68 4.99
C ALA A 144 -5.70 2.18 3.54
N ARG A 145 -6.84 2.64 2.99
CA ARG A 145 -6.88 3.23 1.64
C ARG A 145 -5.94 4.42 1.45
N HIS A 146 -5.78 5.27 2.45
CA HIS A 146 -4.89 6.43 2.35
C HIS A 146 -3.42 6.05 2.49
N ILE A 147 -3.13 4.94 3.19
CA ILE A 147 -1.77 4.41 3.33
C ILE A 147 -1.31 3.69 2.05
N GLU A 148 -2.27 3.09 1.34
CA GLU A 148 -2.06 2.23 0.18
C GLU A 148 -1.11 1.06 0.48
N PRO A 149 -1.44 0.20 1.46
CA PRO A 149 -0.60 -0.94 1.78
C PRO A 149 -0.69 -2.02 0.70
N TYR A 150 0.36 -2.80 0.56
CA TYR A 150 0.33 -4.00 -0.27
C TYR A 150 -0.39 -5.15 0.45
N ILE A 151 -0.31 -5.18 1.79
CA ILE A 151 -0.87 -6.21 2.65
C ILE A 151 -1.74 -5.58 3.74
N PHE A 152 -2.95 -6.10 3.91
CA PHE A 152 -3.86 -5.70 4.98
C PHE A 152 -4.25 -6.89 5.84
N VAL A 153 -4.12 -6.75 7.16
CA VAL A 153 -4.41 -7.78 8.14
C VAL A 153 -5.52 -7.29 9.07
N ASP A 154 -6.56 -8.10 9.24
CA ASP A 154 -7.72 -7.80 10.09
C ASP A 154 -8.31 -9.09 10.64
N ASP A 155 -8.96 -9.01 11.79
CA ASP A 155 -9.72 -10.10 12.39
C ASP A 155 -11.19 -10.10 11.92
N ASP A 156 -11.69 -8.95 11.47
CA ASP A 156 -13.06 -8.80 11.01
C ASP A 156 -13.26 -9.27 9.57
N ILE A 157 -14.04 -10.36 9.42
CA ILE A 157 -14.34 -11.00 8.13
C ILE A 157 -15.03 -10.02 7.18
N GLU A 158 -15.94 -9.18 7.67
CA GLU A 158 -16.67 -8.24 6.82
C GLU A 158 -15.74 -7.16 6.28
N THR A 159 -14.85 -6.62 7.12
CA THR A 159 -13.84 -5.67 6.68
C THR A 159 -12.91 -6.28 5.63
N ILE A 160 -12.43 -7.52 5.82
CA ILE A 160 -11.62 -8.23 4.83
C ILE A 160 -12.40 -8.45 3.52
N ASP A 161 -13.64 -8.92 3.60
CA ASP A 161 -14.45 -9.20 2.41
C ASP A 161 -14.69 -7.92 1.57
N ASN A 162 -14.93 -6.80 2.24
CA ASN A 162 -15.12 -5.50 1.61
C ASN A 162 -13.82 -4.90 1.07
N PHE A 163 -12.71 -5.03 1.80
CA PHE A 163 -11.46 -4.35 1.49
C PHE A 163 -10.54 -5.14 0.54
N SER A 164 -10.60 -6.47 0.56
CA SER A 164 -9.80 -7.37 -0.31
C SER A 164 -9.90 -7.06 -1.80
N LYS A 165 -10.97 -6.40 -2.26
CA LYS A 165 -11.16 -5.99 -3.66
C LYS A 165 -10.22 -4.86 -4.09
N PHE A 166 -9.64 -4.12 -3.14
CA PHE A 166 -8.85 -2.91 -3.37
C PHE A 166 -7.38 -3.10 -3.01
N ILE A 167 -6.97 -4.29 -2.60
CA ILE A 167 -5.61 -4.55 -2.11
C ILE A 167 -5.01 -5.80 -2.76
N PRO A 168 -3.71 -5.80 -3.09
CA PRO A 168 -3.05 -6.96 -3.67
C PRO A 168 -3.15 -8.21 -2.80
N ARG A 169 -3.11 -8.05 -1.47
CA ARG A 169 -3.16 -9.17 -0.53
C ARG A 169 -3.85 -8.79 0.77
N ALA A 170 -4.72 -9.68 1.26
CA ALA A 170 -5.33 -9.56 2.58
C ALA A 170 -5.13 -10.83 3.41
N ILE A 171 -5.04 -10.68 4.72
CA ILE A 171 -4.89 -11.78 5.68
C ILE A 171 -5.99 -11.62 6.73
N CYS A 172 -6.87 -12.61 6.84
CA CYS A 172 -7.90 -12.67 7.86
C CYS A 172 -7.39 -13.53 9.02
N VAL A 173 -7.28 -12.93 10.21
CA VAL A 173 -6.89 -13.64 11.43
C VAL A 173 -8.14 -14.09 12.16
N THR A 174 -8.51 -15.36 12.04
CA THR A 174 -9.71 -15.93 12.64
C THR A 174 -9.60 -17.44 12.81
N ASP A 175 -10.22 -17.98 13.87
CA ASP A 175 -10.40 -19.43 14.03
C ASP A 175 -11.57 -19.98 13.20
N SER A 176 -12.38 -19.09 12.62
CA SER A 176 -13.51 -19.46 11.79
C SER A 176 -13.08 -19.80 10.35
N ASN A 177 -13.95 -20.48 9.61
CA ASN A 177 -13.72 -20.80 8.20
C ASN A 177 -14.78 -20.15 7.31
N PRO A 178 -14.74 -18.81 7.12
CA PRO A 178 -15.79 -18.04 6.46
C PRO A 178 -15.88 -18.38 4.98
N ILE A 179 -17.07 -18.80 4.54
CA ILE A 179 -17.35 -19.18 3.15
C ILE A 179 -17.15 -18.01 2.18
N SER A 180 -17.43 -16.77 2.62
CA SER A 180 -17.26 -15.54 1.82
C SER A 180 -15.82 -15.31 1.38
N LEU A 181 -14.84 -15.75 2.16
CA LEU A 181 -13.42 -15.53 1.88
C LEU A 181 -12.76 -16.70 1.12
N LYS A 182 -13.34 -17.91 1.16
CA LYS A 182 -12.74 -19.14 0.57
C LYS A 182 -12.41 -19.05 -0.91
N ASN A 183 -13.21 -18.30 -1.67
CA ASN A 183 -13.06 -18.23 -3.13
C ASN A 183 -12.16 -17.07 -3.57
N LYS A 184 -11.62 -16.29 -2.63
CA LYS A 184 -10.79 -15.12 -2.95
C LYS A 184 -9.32 -15.53 -3.02
N SER A 185 -8.72 -15.42 -4.20
CA SER A 185 -7.33 -15.83 -4.45
C SER A 185 -6.30 -14.97 -3.72
N ASN A 186 -6.65 -13.74 -3.35
CA ASN A 186 -5.77 -12.81 -2.65
C ASN A 186 -6.02 -12.72 -1.14
N VAL A 187 -6.84 -13.60 -0.58
CA VAL A 187 -7.12 -13.65 0.85
C VAL A 187 -6.53 -14.93 1.44
N GLU A 188 -5.71 -14.74 2.47
CA GLU A 188 -5.19 -15.82 3.30
C GLU A 188 -5.96 -15.86 4.62
N ILE A 189 -6.36 -17.04 5.09
CA ILE A 189 -7.05 -17.21 6.38
C ILE A 189 -6.10 -17.95 7.31
N VAL A 190 -5.82 -17.36 8.47
CA VAL A 190 -4.94 -17.93 9.50
C VAL A 190 -5.56 -17.74 10.87
N ASN A 191 -5.21 -18.58 11.85
CA ASN A 191 -5.65 -18.41 13.23
C ASN A 191 -4.76 -17.46 14.05
N SER A 192 -3.55 -17.16 13.58
CA SER A 192 -2.62 -16.23 14.25
C SER A 192 -1.69 -15.60 13.21
N LEU A 193 -1.28 -14.36 13.47
CA LEU A 193 -0.38 -13.61 12.58
C LEU A 193 0.96 -14.33 12.38
N GLU A 194 1.48 -15.01 13.41
CA GLU A 194 2.74 -15.75 13.36
C GLU A 194 2.73 -16.93 12.35
N LYS A 195 1.54 -17.46 12.03
CA LYS A 195 1.35 -18.59 11.11
C LYS A 195 1.09 -18.15 9.67
N SER A 196 0.96 -16.84 9.44
CA SER A 196 0.79 -16.28 8.11
C SER A 196 2.04 -16.52 7.25
N SER A 197 1.82 -16.68 5.94
CA SER A 197 2.92 -16.92 5.02
C SER A 197 3.83 -15.70 4.81
N ILE A 198 3.43 -14.50 5.26
CA ILE A 198 4.33 -13.33 5.29
C ILE A 198 5.51 -13.51 6.26
N MET A 199 5.38 -14.38 7.27
CA MET A 199 6.48 -14.74 8.18
C MET A 199 7.54 -15.64 7.54
N LYS A 200 7.23 -16.26 6.39
CA LYS A 200 8.15 -17.15 5.66
C LYS A 200 8.96 -16.41 4.59
N VAL A 201 8.68 -15.13 4.37
CA VAL A 201 9.33 -14.34 3.33
C VAL A 201 10.75 -14.03 3.78
N LYS A 202 11.73 -14.70 3.17
CA LYS A 202 13.12 -14.23 3.13
C LYS A 202 13.28 -13.41 1.87
N ILE A 203 13.35 -12.08 2.00
CA ILE A 203 13.78 -11.24 0.89
C ILE A 203 15.31 -11.33 0.89
N ASN A 204 15.86 -12.05 -0.09
CA ASN A 204 17.31 -12.15 -0.30
C ASN A 204 17.87 -10.82 -0.82
#